data_AF-A0AAW6KYS5-F1
#
_entry.id   AF-A0AAW6KYS5-F1
#
_cell.length_a   1.000
_cell.length_b   1.000
_cell.length_c   1.000
_cell.angle_alpha   90.00
_cell.angle_beta   90.00
_cell.angle_gamma   90.00
#
_symmetry.space_group_name_H-M   'P 1'
#
loop_
_entity.id
_entity.type
_entity.pdbx_description
1 polymer ?
#
loop_
_entity_poly.entity_id
_entity_poly.type
_entity_poly.pdbx_seq_one_letter_code
_entity_poly.pdbx_strand_id
1 'polypeptide(L)'
;MKIKHLAARIALTFAASAAMSADLQPGDPISAKIFLQLHSIEKLAGEVVPLVSAPGRDFRVIDGDSLAMGDLNIRLVDIDAPLAVQRCNTPDGSYWDCAAQARQRVRSIVNEAERVECFSTDQDHYGRHLATCDADGVDVGALLVEEGLAWAHENDGRYVPQASIAQANARGIWQAETAPPWNWDAEQD
;
A
#
# COMPACT_ATOMS: atom_id res chain seq x y z
N MET A 1 -46.04 3.84 27.02
CA MET A 1 -45.78 2.47 26.53
C MET A 1 -44.36 2.45 25.97
N LYS A 2 -43.43 1.78 26.65
CA LYS A 2 -41.99 1.78 26.37
C LYS A 2 -41.67 0.63 25.42
N ILE A 3 -40.96 0.86 24.32
CA ILE A 3 -40.10 -0.16 23.68
C ILE A 3 -38.81 0.55 23.24
N LYS A 4 -37.75 0.35 24.02
CA LYS A 4 -36.37 0.74 23.68
C LYS A 4 -35.78 -0.43 22.90
N HIS A 5 -35.39 -0.23 21.64
CA HIS A 5 -34.56 -1.21 20.93
C HIS A 5 -33.08 -0.96 21.30
N LEU A 6 -32.60 -1.78 22.22
CA LEU A 6 -31.20 -1.86 22.63
C LEU A 6 -30.48 -2.77 21.61
N ALA A 7 -29.71 -2.20 20.70
CA ALA A 7 -28.75 -2.96 19.90
C ALA A 7 -27.54 -3.27 20.79
N ALA A 8 -27.48 -4.49 21.33
CA ALA A 8 -26.33 -4.96 22.09
C ALA A 8 -25.17 -5.23 21.12
N ARG A 9 -24.10 -4.43 21.22
CA ARG A 9 -22.80 -4.74 20.64
C ARG A 9 -22.22 -5.93 21.41
N ILE A 10 -22.10 -7.08 20.76
CA ILE A 10 -21.31 -8.20 21.28
C ILE A 10 -19.85 -7.79 21.12
N ALA A 11 -19.25 -7.28 22.19
CA ALA A 11 -17.81 -7.20 22.31
C ALA A 11 -17.31 -8.60 22.66
N LEU A 12 -16.75 -9.30 21.68
CA LEU A 12 -16.05 -10.56 21.92
C LEU A 12 -14.70 -10.21 22.55
N THR A 13 -14.66 -10.13 23.89
CA THR A 13 -13.40 -10.06 24.62
C THR A 13 -12.71 -11.41 24.51
N PHE A 14 -11.69 -11.52 23.65
CA PHE A 14 -10.69 -12.57 23.78
C PHE A 14 -9.92 -12.31 25.08
N ALA A 15 -10.26 -13.04 26.14
CA ALA A 15 -9.37 -13.19 27.27
C ALA A 15 -8.19 -14.03 26.78
N ALA A 16 -7.09 -13.38 26.39
CA ALA A 16 -5.82 -14.05 26.27
C ALA A 16 -5.47 -14.57 27.67
N SER A 17 -5.65 -15.88 27.88
CA SER A 17 -5.07 -16.53 29.05
C SER A 17 -3.56 -16.50 28.85
N ALA A 18 -2.89 -15.54 29.48
CA ALA A 18 -1.46 -15.61 29.68
C ALA A 18 -1.22 -16.79 30.63
N ALA A 19 -1.00 -17.98 30.07
CA ALA A 19 -0.36 -19.05 30.83
C ALA A 19 1.01 -18.51 31.23
N MET A 20 1.15 -18.12 32.49
CA MET A 20 2.42 -17.67 33.03
C MET A 20 3.39 -18.84 32.98
N SER A 21 4.66 -18.56 32.69
CA SER A 21 5.78 -19.51 32.58
C SER A 21 6.03 -20.36 33.85
N ALA A 22 5.24 -20.18 34.91
CA ALA A 22 5.34 -20.89 36.18
C ALA A 22 4.55 -22.22 36.22
N ASP A 23 3.65 -22.50 35.26
CA ASP A 23 2.86 -23.75 35.22
C ASP A 23 3.53 -24.90 34.43
N LEU A 24 4.71 -24.68 33.85
CA LEU A 24 5.46 -25.73 33.17
C LEU A 24 6.38 -26.45 34.15
N GLN A 25 6.03 -27.69 34.51
CA GLN A 25 6.89 -28.54 35.34
C GLN A 25 8.26 -28.77 34.65
N PRO A 26 9.38 -28.52 35.35
CA PRO A 26 10.71 -28.84 34.82
C PRO A 26 10.83 -30.35 34.58
N GLY A 27 11.02 -30.76 33.33
CA GLY A 27 11.35 -32.15 32.97
C GLY A 27 10.36 -32.87 32.05
N ASP A 28 9.30 -32.21 31.56
CA ASP A 28 8.43 -32.82 30.55
C ASP A 28 8.99 -32.64 29.12
N PRO A 29 9.38 -33.74 28.42
CA PRO A 29 9.91 -33.68 27.07
C PRO A 29 8.88 -33.19 26.03
N ILE A 30 7.57 -33.28 26.34
CA ILE A 30 6.51 -32.77 25.47
C ILE A 30 6.49 -31.24 25.53
N SER A 31 6.52 -30.68 26.74
CA SER A 31 6.61 -29.23 26.97
C SER A 31 7.87 -28.61 26.34
N ALA A 32 9.03 -29.27 26.44
CA ALA A 32 10.26 -28.81 25.79
C ALA A 32 10.18 -28.84 24.26
N LYS A 33 9.55 -29.88 23.67
CA LYS A 33 9.34 -29.95 22.21
C LYS A 33 8.36 -28.90 21.72
N ILE A 34 7.25 -28.66 22.42
CA ILE A 34 6.29 -27.60 22.08
C ILE A 34 6.96 -26.23 22.15
N PHE A 35 7.75 -25.97 23.20
CA PHE A 35 8.50 -24.71 23.35
C PHE A 35 9.52 -24.50 22.23
N LEU A 36 10.29 -25.53 21.86
CA LEU A 36 11.25 -25.48 20.76
C LEU A 36 10.58 -25.34 19.39
N GLN A 37 9.42 -25.97 19.17
CA GLN A 37 8.65 -25.84 17.94
C GLN A 37 8.05 -24.43 17.80
N LEU A 38 7.52 -23.83 18.88
CA LEU A 38 7.03 -22.45 18.89
C LEU A 38 8.16 -21.44 18.61
N HIS A 39 9.31 -21.58 19.27
CA HIS A 39 10.49 -20.72 19.01
C HIS A 39 11.01 -20.87 17.56
N SER A 40 10.78 -22.02 16.91
CA SER A 40 11.18 -22.24 15.52
C SER A 40 10.22 -21.59 14.52
N ILE A 41 8.93 -21.45 14.88
CA ILE A 41 7.93 -20.74 14.06
C ILE A 41 8.11 -19.23 14.17
N GLU A 42 8.39 -18.70 15.36
CA GLU A 42 8.72 -17.27 15.55
C GLU A 42 9.98 -16.86 14.75
N LYS A 43 10.93 -17.78 14.57
CA LYS A 43 12.14 -17.57 13.78
C LYS A 43 11.94 -17.67 12.26
N LEU A 44 10.83 -18.30 11.82
CA LEU A 44 10.45 -18.44 10.40
C LEU A 44 9.61 -17.25 9.91
N ALA A 45 8.96 -16.52 10.81
CA ALA A 45 8.51 -15.16 10.55
C ALA A 45 9.76 -14.26 10.56
N GLY A 46 10.54 -14.32 9.48
CA GLY A 46 11.62 -13.35 9.26
C GLY A 46 11.07 -11.96 9.49
N GLU A 47 11.69 -11.22 10.40
CA GLU A 47 11.27 -9.88 10.77
C GLU A 47 11.22 -9.04 9.48
N VAL A 48 10.01 -8.74 8.99
CA VAL A 48 9.83 -7.89 7.81
C VAL A 48 10.17 -6.48 8.26
N VAL A 49 11.45 -6.15 8.23
CA VAL A 49 11.96 -4.85 8.65
C VAL A 49 11.71 -3.85 7.51
N PRO A 50 11.01 -2.74 7.76
CA PRO A 50 10.84 -1.72 6.74
C PRO A 50 12.18 -1.06 6.42
N LEU A 51 12.37 -0.71 5.15
CA LEU A 51 13.48 0.15 4.71
C LEU A 51 13.47 1.48 5.47
N VAL A 52 12.27 2.01 5.69
CA VAL A 52 12.03 3.25 6.45
C VAL A 52 10.69 3.16 7.16
N SER A 53 10.65 3.64 8.41
CA SER A 53 9.42 3.81 9.21
C SER A 53 9.48 5.20 9.87
N ALA A 54 8.75 6.18 9.33
CA ALA A 54 8.85 7.59 9.73
C ALA A 54 7.49 8.31 9.68
N PRO A 55 7.30 9.42 10.41
CA PRO A 55 6.11 10.27 10.25
C PRO A 55 5.91 10.69 8.80
N GLY A 56 4.68 10.65 8.32
CA GLY A 56 4.38 10.91 6.92
C GLY A 56 4.81 12.30 6.43
N ARG A 57 4.71 13.32 7.30
CA ARG A 57 5.19 14.70 7.05
C ARG A 57 6.69 14.82 6.74
N ASP A 58 7.50 13.81 7.07
CA ASP A 58 8.95 13.81 6.83
C ASP A 58 9.27 13.37 5.38
N PHE A 59 8.29 12.78 4.68
CA PHE A 59 8.40 12.43 3.27
C PHE A 59 8.08 13.62 2.37
N ARG A 60 8.83 13.75 1.29
CA ARG A 60 8.56 14.65 0.18
C ARG A 60 7.98 13.87 -0.99
N VAL A 61 6.74 14.21 -1.36
CA VAL A 61 6.07 13.66 -2.55
C VAL A 61 6.57 14.35 -3.81
N ILE A 62 7.24 13.57 -4.67
CA ILE A 62 7.83 14.06 -5.92
C ILE A 62 6.77 14.12 -7.03
N ASP A 63 6.08 13.00 -7.26
CA ASP A 63 5.00 12.83 -8.23
C ASP A 63 4.00 11.74 -7.72
N GLY A 64 3.25 11.09 -8.61
CA GLY A 64 2.22 10.13 -8.25
C GLY A 64 2.74 8.75 -7.82
N ASP A 65 4.02 8.43 -8.03
CA ASP A 65 4.61 7.16 -7.62
C ASP A 65 6.01 7.27 -7.02
N SER A 66 6.53 8.50 -6.82
CA SER A 66 7.87 8.73 -6.26
C SER A 66 7.83 9.56 -4.96
N LEU A 67 8.53 9.05 -3.94
CA LEU A 67 8.72 9.65 -2.62
C LEU A 67 10.21 9.88 -2.32
N ALA A 68 10.52 10.86 -1.46
CA ALA A 68 11.88 11.06 -0.97
C ALA A 68 11.91 11.42 0.52
N MET A 69 12.96 11.00 1.24
CA MET A 69 13.22 11.37 2.63
C MET A 69 14.74 11.54 2.84
N GLY A 70 15.23 12.77 2.91
CA GLY A 70 16.67 13.02 2.84
C GLY A 70 17.26 12.52 1.52
N ASP A 71 18.30 11.70 1.59
CA ASP A 71 18.94 11.07 0.42
C ASP A 71 18.21 9.80 -0.05
N LEU A 72 17.25 9.30 0.72
CA LEU A 72 16.45 8.13 0.35
C LEU A 72 15.43 8.54 -0.72
N ASN A 73 15.52 7.90 -1.89
CA ASN A 73 14.54 8.03 -2.97
C ASN A 73 13.81 6.70 -3.15
N ILE A 74 12.48 6.75 -3.21
CA ILE A 74 11.60 5.58 -3.27
C ILE A 74 10.69 5.74 -4.48
N ARG A 75 10.57 4.67 -5.26
CA ARG A 75 9.54 4.50 -6.28
C ARG A 75 8.58 3.41 -5.80
N LEU A 76 7.28 3.73 -5.80
CA LEU A 76 6.24 2.77 -5.53
C LEU A 76 6.30 1.66 -6.59
N VAL A 77 6.43 0.42 -6.11
CA VAL A 77 6.59 -0.75 -6.97
C VAL A 77 5.24 -1.24 -7.52
N ASP A 78 5.28 -1.95 -8.65
CA ASP A 78 4.12 -2.56 -9.32
C ASP A 78 3.03 -1.57 -9.79
N ILE A 79 3.33 -0.27 -9.83
CA ILE A 79 2.47 0.77 -10.38
C ILE A 79 3.24 1.75 -11.28
N ASP A 80 2.51 2.42 -12.18
CA ASP A 80 2.95 3.65 -12.83
C ASP A 80 1.88 4.73 -12.66
N ALA A 81 2.27 5.88 -12.13
CA ALA A 81 1.41 7.06 -12.14
C ALA A 81 1.49 7.81 -13.49
N PRO A 82 0.48 8.63 -13.84
CA PRO A 82 0.56 9.47 -15.02
C PRO A 82 1.77 10.40 -15.00
N LEU A 83 2.46 10.51 -16.15
CA LEU A 83 3.59 11.42 -16.30
C LEU A 83 3.12 12.87 -16.27
N ALA A 84 3.96 13.79 -15.78
CA ALA A 84 3.60 15.21 -15.69
C ALA A 84 3.19 15.86 -17.03
N VAL A 85 3.64 15.29 -18.16
CA VAL A 85 3.31 15.76 -19.52
C VAL A 85 2.14 15.00 -20.16
N GLN A 86 1.65 13.97 -19.49
CA GLN A 86 0.62 13.08 -20.01
C GLN A 86 -0.74 13.76 -20.00
N ARG A 87 -1.51 13.51 -21.06
CA ARG A 87 -2.88 13.99 -21.20
C ARG A 87 -3.84 12.83 -20.96
N CYS A 88 -4.61 12.88 -19.88
CA CYS A 88 -5.64 11.88 -19.62
C CYS A 88 -6.99 12.35 -20.13
N ASN A 89 -7.69 11.48 -20.86
CA ASN A 89 -8.94 11.81 -21.53
C ASN A 89 -10.12 11.84 -20.55
N THR A 90 -11.15 12.58 -20.92
CA THR A 90 -12.49 12.59 -20.30
C THR A 90 -13.54 12.09 -21.29
N PRO A 91 -14.73 11.66 -20.84
CA PRO A 91 -15.78 11.16 -21.73
C PRO A 91 -16.31 12.19 -22.74
N ASP A 92 -16.15 13.49 -22.46
CA ASP A 92 -16.57 14.59 -23.34
C ASP A 92 -15.51 14.96 -24.40
N GLY A 93 -14.40 14.22 -24.47
CA GLY A 93 -13.30 14.45 -25.41
C GLY A 93 -12.33 15.55 -25.00
N SER A 94 -12.42 16.05 -23.76
CA SER A 94 -11.43 16.95 -23.17
C SER A 94 -10.35 16.19 -22.39
N TYR A 95 -9.52 16.92 -21.65
CA TYR A 95 -8.44 16.37 -20.85
C TYR A 95 -8.52 16.87 -19.41
N TRP A 96 -8.01 16.06 -18.48
CA TRP A 96 -7.88 16.42 -17.07
C TRP A 96 -6.44 16.19 -16.58
N ASP A 97 -6.07 16.93 -15.53
CA ASP A 97 -4.71 16.93 -14.96
C ASP A 97 -4.50 15.72 -14.01
N CYS A 98 -4.41 14.54 -14.62
CA CYS A 98 -4.29 13.27 -13.90
C CYS A 98 -2.99 13.15 -13.10
N ALA A 99 -1.88 13.67 -13.62
CA ALA A 99 -0.61 13.65 -12.91
C ALA A 99 -0.64 14.51 -11.64
N ALA A 100 -1.23 15.71 -11.70
CA ALA A 100 -1.39 16.55 -10.52
C ALA A 100 -2.34 15.93 -9.49
N GLN A 101 -3.44 15.30 -9.95
CA GLN A 101 -4.39 14.62 -9.08
C GLN A 101 -3.76 13.42 -8.37
N ALA A 102 -3.02 12.57 -9.09
CA ALA A 102 -2.30 11.44 -8.50
C ALA A 102 -1.29 11.91 -7.44
N ARG A 103 -0.46 12.90 -7.79
CA ARG A 103 0.51 13.49 -6.85
C ARG A 103 -0.17 14.08 -5.61
N GLN A 104 -1.27 14.82 -5.80
CA GLN A 104 -2.01 15.43 -4.70
C GLN A 104 -2.64 14.37 -3.80
N ARG A 105 -3.08 13.25 -4.38
CA ARG A 105 -3.64 12.14 -3.60
C ARG A 105 -2.58 11.46 -2.74
N VAL A 106 -1.41 11.16 -3.30
CA VAL A 106 -0.26 10.66 -2.51
C VAL A 106 0.08 11.64 -1.39
N ARG A 107 0.11 12.94 -1.68
CA ARG A 107 0.38 13.97 -0.68
C ARG A 107 -0.61 13.98 0.46
N SER A 108 -1.91 13.78 0.19
CA SER A 108 -2.94 13.69 1.23
C SER A 108 -2.71 12.45 2.10
N ILE A 109 -2.59 11.26 1.48
CA ILE A 109 -2.42 10.00 2.20
C ILE A 109 -1.14 10.01 3.06
N VAL A 110 -0.02 10.41 2.46
CA VAL A 110 1.29 10.40 3.12
C VAL A 110 1.37 11.46 4.21
N ASN A 111 1.00 12.72 3.96
CA ASN A 111 1.19 13.76 4.97
C ASN A 111 0.23 13.66 6.16
N GLU A 112 -0.94 13.07 5.96
CA GLU A 112 -1.93 12.87 7.03
C GLU A 112 -1.57 11.69 7.94
N ALA A 113 -0.71 10.78 7.48
CA ALA A 113 -0.35 9.60 8.23
C ALA A 113 0.59 9.89 9.41
N GLU A 114 0.26 9.33 10.56
CA GLU A 114 1.13 9.34 11.74
C GLU A 114 2.41 8.56 11.48
N ARG A 115 2.30 7.47 10.70
CA ARG A 115 3.41 6.62 10.30
C ARG A 115 3.29 6.18 8.85
N VAL A 116 4.40 6.28 8.12
CA VAL A 116 4.60 5.66 6.81
C VAL A 116 5.73 4.65 6.90
N GLU A 117 5.47 3.43 6.46
CA GLU A 117 6.42 2.32 6.43
C GLU A 117 6.60 1.85 5.00
N CYS A 118 7.84 1.86 4.50
CA CYS A 118 8.14 1.39 3.17
C CYS A 118 9.00 0.13 3.22
N PHE A 119 8.64 -0.87 2.41
CA PHE A 119 9.28 -2.18 2.35
C PHE A 119 9.87 -2.36 0.96
N SER A 120 11.20 -2.34 0.87
CA SER A 120 11.90 -2.39 -0.41
C SER A 120 12.25 -3.82 -0.80
N THR A 121 12.08 -4.10 -2.09
CA THR A 121 12.41 -5.38 -2.71
C THR A 121 13.70 -5.33 -3.52
N ASP A 122 14.01 -4.16 -4.12
CA ASP A 122 15.19 -3.93 -4.94
C ASP A 122 15.47 -2.43 -5.13
N GLN A 123 16.46 -2.08 -5.96
CA GLN A 123 16.71 -0.74 -6.46
C GLN A 123 16.65 -0.71 -7.99
N ASP A 124 16.14 0.38 -8.56
CA ASP A 124 16.21 0.62 -10.00
C ASP A 124 17.58 1.15 -10.43
N HIS A 125 17.80 1.22 -11.74
CA HIS A 125 19.07 1.69 -12.31
C HIS A 125 19.34 3.20 -12.09
N TYR A 126 18.37 3.95 -11.57
CA TYR A 126 18.53 5.34 -11.16
C TYR A 126 18.89 5.47 -9.67
N GLY A 127 19.01 4.35 -8.95
CA GLY A 127 19.32 4.31 -7.52
C GLY A 127 18.12 4.60 -6.62
N ARG A 128 16.88 4.51 -7.13
CA ARG A 128 15.68 4.59 -6.29
C ARG A 128 15.36 3.21 -5.73
N HIS A 129 14.95 3.14 -4.48
CA HIS A 129 14.40 1.92 -3.90
C HIS A 129 13.03 1.64 -4.49
N LEU A 130 12.86 0.44 -5.04
CA LEU A 130 11.54 -0.10 -5.40
C LEU A 130 10.91 -0.64 -4.12
N ALA A 131 9.78 -0.08 -3.71
CA ALA A 131 9.13 -0.43 -2.45
C ALA A 131 7.61 -0.32 -2.52
N THR A 132 6.93 -1.13 -1.71
CA THR A 132 5.56 -0.81 -1.27
C THR A 132 5.65 0.15 -0.09
N CYS A 133 4.69 1.04 0.06
CA CYS A 133 4.59 1.94 1.21
C CYS A 133 3.19 1.90 1.81
N ASP A 134 3.12 1.70 3.12
CA ASP A 134 1.91 1.71 3.91
C ASP A 134 1.86 3.00 4.75
N ALA A 135 0.75 3.72 4.65
CA ALA A 135 0.48 4.93 5.42
C ALA A 135 -0.63 4.61 6.44
N ASP A 136 -0.27 4.46 7.72
CA ASP A 136 -1.16 3.99 8.80
C ASP A 136 -1.97 2.72 8.45
N GLY A 137 -1.31 1.77 7.77
CA GLY A 137 -1.92 0.50 7.31
C GLY A 137 -2.69 0.59 6.01
N VAL A 138 -2.62 1.72 5.29
CA VAL A 138 -3.15 1.88 3.94
C VAL A 138 -2.01 1.75 2.93
N ASP A 139 -2.05 0.71 2.10
CA ASP A 139 -1.16 0.57 0.95
C ASP A 139 -1.42 1.70 -0.06
N VAL A 140 -0.43 2.59 -0.20
CA VAL A 140 -0.53 3.79 -1.05
C VAL A 140 -0.70 3.40 -2.51
N GLY A 141 0.04 2.39 -2.99
CA GLY A 141 -0.02 1.94 -4.38
C GLY A 141 -1.37 1.31 -4.71
N ALA A 142 -1.88 0.45 -3.83
CA ALA A 142 -3.20 -0.16 -3.97
C ALA A 142 -4.29 0.91 -4.08
N LEU A 143 -4.25 1.93 -3.21
CA LEU A 143 -5.27 2.97 -3.17
C LEU A 143 -5.24 3.83 -4.44
N LEU A 144 -4.06 4.20 -4.95
CA LEU A 144 -3.95 4.93 -6.21
C LEU A 144 -4.53 4.16 -7.39
N VAL A 145 -4.22 2.86 -7.48
CA VAL A 145 -4.75 2.01 -8.55
C VAL A 145 -6.27 1.90 -8.44
N GLU A 146 -6.81 1.67 -7.24
CA GLU A 146 -8.26 1.53 -7.03
C GLU A 146 -9.03 2.83 -7.33
N GLU A 147 -8.41 3.98 -7.10
CA GLU A 147 -8.96 5.30 -7.41
C GLU A 147 -8.78 5.70 -8.89
N GLY A 148 -8.09 4.88 -9.70
CA GLY A 148 -7.82 5.18 -11.10
C GLY A 148 -6.80 6.33 -11.27
N LEU A 149 -5.86 6.45 -10.34
CA LEU A 149 -4.78 7.45 -10.35
C LEU A 149 -3.42 6.86 -10.73
N ALA A 150 -3.34 5.55 -10.92
CA ALA A 150 -2.17 4.84 -11.41
C ALA A 150 -2.60 3.57 -12.17
N TRP A 151 -1.77 3.11 -13.10
CA TRP A 151 -1.89 1.78 -13.68
C TRP A 151 -1.15 0.76 -12.80
N ALA A 152 -1.68 -0.46 -12.71
CA ALA A 152 -0.98 -1.59 -12.12
C ALA A 152 -0.14 -2.31 -13.16
N HIS A 153 1.03 -2.82 -12.77
CA HIS A 153 1.82 -3.71 -13.61
C HIS A 153 1.16 -5.09 -13.64
N GLU A 154 0.65 -5.48 -14.82
CA GLU A 154 -0.10 -6.74 -14.97
C GLU A 154 0.75 -7.99 -14.67
N ASN A 155 2.06 -7.92 -14.94
CA ASN A 155 2.97 -9.06 -14.76
C ASN A 155 3.24 -9.39 -13.29
N ASP A 156 3.14 -8.41 -12.39
CA ASP A 156 3.42 -8.58 -10.97
C ASP A 156 2.18 -9.01 -10.17
N GLY A 157 0.98 -8.81 -10.73
CA GLY A 157 -0.29 -9.32 -10.22
C GLY A 157 -0.80 -8.66 -8.93
N ARG A 158 0.04 -7.91 -8.21
CA ARG A 158 -0.24 -7.34 -6.88
C ARG A 158 -1.53 -6.50 -6.83
N TYR A 159 -1.70 -5.61 -7.81
CA TYR A 159 -2.78 -4.62 -7.82
C TYR A 159 -3.84 -4.87 -8.89
N VAL A 160 -3.87 -6.07 -9.49
CA VAL A 160 -4.89 -6.47 -10.49
C VAL A 160 -6.32 -6.35 -9.96
N PRO A 161 -6.64 -6.75 -8.70
CA PRO A 161 -7.99 -6.56 -8.16
C PRO A 161 -8.41 -5.09 -8.10
N GLN A 162 -7.51 -4.20 -7.66
CA GLN A 162 -7.73 -2.76 -7.56
C GLN A 162 -7.92 -2.14 -8.94
N ALA A 163 -7.10 -2.55 -9.91
CA ALA A 163 -7.23 -2.10 -11.30
C ALA A 163 -8.58 -2.52 -11.88
N SER A 164 -9.01 -3.76 -11.61
CA SER A 164 -10.31 -4.28 -12.04
C SER A 164 -11.47 -3.48 -11.44
N ILE A 165 -11.37 -3.06 -10.17
CA ILE A 165 -12.36 -2.18 -9.52
C ILE A 165 -12.39 -0.82 -10.21
N ALA A 166 -11.24 -0.20 -10.47
CA ALA A 166 -11.16 1.10 -11.11
C ALA A 166 -11.73 1.09 -12.53
N GLN A 167 -11.40 0.05 -13.32
CA GLN A 167 -11.93 -0.18 -14.66
C GLN A 167 -13.44 -0.37 -14.67
N ALA A 168 -13.96 -1.28 -13.83
CA ALA A 168 -15.40 -1.57 -13.78
C ALA A 168 -16.25 -0.34 -13.38
N ASN A 169 -15.66 0.61 -12.66
CA ASN A 169 -16.32 1.84 -12.22
C ASN A 169 -15.92 3.07 -13.05
N ALA A 170 -15.16 2.90 -14.14
CA ALA A 170 -14.69 3.99 -15.00
C ALA A 170 -14.04 5.14 -14.21
N ARG A 171 -13.19 4.81 -13.23
CA ARG A 171 -12.53 5.79 -12.35
C ARG A 171 -11.28 6.38 -12.99
N GLY A 172 -11.09 7.69 -12.85
CA GLY A 172 -9.85 8.39 -13.21
C GLY A 172 -9.41 8.07 -14.64
N ILE A 173 -8.21 7.50 -14.80
CA ILE A 173 -7.63 7.13 -16.11
C ILE A 173 -8.50 6.14 -16.91
N TRP A 174 -9.44 5.45 -16.26
CA TRP A 174 -10.34 4.49 -16.90
C TRP A 174 -11.66 5.09 -17.36
N GLN A 175 -11.90 6.39 -17.14
CA GLN A 175 -13.14 7.06 -17.54
C GLN A 175 -13.26 7.23 -19.07
N ALA A 176 -12.14 7.22 -19.77
CA ALA A 176 -12.02 7.29 -21.22
C ALA A 176 -10.70 6.63 -21.64
N GLU A 177 -10.60 6.19 -22.88
CA GLU A 177 -9.37 5.60 -23.43
C GLU A 177 -8.18 6.53 -23.18
N THR A 178 -7.20 6.07 -22.41
CA THR A 178 -5.99 6.84 -22.06
C THR A 178 -4.82 5.88 -22.12
N ALA A 179 -3.84 6.16 -22.98
CA ALA A 179 -2.66 5.32 -23.10
C ALA A 179 -1.86 5.34 -21.78
N PRO A 180 -1.34 4.20 -21.32
CA PRO A 180 -0.47 4.15 -20.16
C PRO A 180 0.92 4.75 -20.46
N PRO A 181 1.70 5.13 -19.43
CA PRO A 181 3.00 5.79 -19.58
C PRO A 181 4.01 5.03 -20.46
N TRP A 182 4.01 3.70 -20.42
CA TRP A 182 4.90 2.87 -21.23
C TRP A 182 4.53 2.80 -22.71
N ASN A 183 3.35 3.30 -23.10
CA ASN A 183 2.89 3.40 -24.48
C ASN A 183 2.90 4.85 -25.02
N TRP A 184 3.33 5.84 -24.22
CA TRP A 184 3.23 7.26 -24.56
C TRP A 184 4.00 7.65 -25.84
N ASP A 185 5.04 6.90 -26.21
CA ASP A 185 5.81 7.12 -27.43
C ASP A 185 5.08 6.68 -28.73
N ALA A 186 3.92 6.02 -28.64
CA ALA A 186 3.20 5.50 -29.81
C ALA A 186 2.09 6.42 -30.35
N GLU A 187 1.68 7.46 -29.62
CA GLU A 187 0.52 8.32 -29.97
C GLU A 187 0.90 9.75 -30.41
N GLN A 188 2.20 10.07 -30.48
CA GLN A 188 2.69 11.42 -30.80
C GLN A 188 3.14 11.59 -32.27
N ASP A 189 2.96 10.57 -33.11
CA ASP A 189 3.28 10.59 -34.56
C ASP A 189 2.04 10.83 -35.45
#